data_AF-A0AAQ0Q2C6-F1
#
_entry.id   AF-A0AAQ0Q2C6-F1
#
_cell.length_a   1.000
_cell.length_b   1.000
_cell.length_c   1.000
_cell.angle_alpha   90.00
_cell.angle_beta   90.00
_cell.angle_gamma   90.00
#
_symmetry.space_group_name_H-M   'P 1'
#
loop_
_entity.id
_entity.type
_entity.pdbx_description
1 polymer ?
#
loop_
_entity_poly.entity_id
_entity_poly.type
_entity_poly.pdbx_seq_one_letter_code
_entity_poly.pdbx_strand_id
1 'polypeptide(L)'
;MAKVYESDVDPDDFIRSFREEPSGVSSLKKKPADNTEDKNPETAPVPESPPAVKPRQRSSASKEDEEMFSQRFVRNMSHMRPQMKYLMVEVSPEFVRKIRRILSYENGPSCSVKAYVNNVLAEHFKEFEDIIKKRL
;
A
#
# COMPACT_ATOMS: atom_id res chain seq x y z
N MET A 1 17.19 -51.15 -3.65
CA MET A 1 16.18 -51.19 -4.73
C MET A 1 15.58 -49.80 -4.86
N ALA A 2 15.85 -49.09 -5.95
CA ALA A 2 15.30 -47.76 -6.19
C ALA A 2 13.88 -47.91 -6.76
N LYS A 3 12.90 -47.22 -6.18
CA LYS A 3 11.54 -47.14 -6.73
C LYS A 3 11.60 -46.20 -7.93
N VAL A 4 11.55 -46.75 -9.13
CA VAL A 4 11.33 -45.96 -10.36
C VAL A 4 9.86 -45.56 -10.35
N TYR A 5 9.58 -44.26 -10.34
CA TYR A 5 8.24 -43.73 -10.49
C TYR A 5 8.01 -43.50 -11.99
N GLU A 6 7.26 -44.39 -12.63
CA GLU A 6 6.72 -44.14 -13.95
C GLU A 6 5.51 -43.23 -13.77
N SER A 7 5.66 -41.97 -14.17
CA SER A 7 4.56 -41.02 -14.19
C SER A 7 3.68 -41.33 -15.40
N ASP A 8 2.56 -42.02 -15.17
CA ASP A 8 1.47 -42.30 -16.12
C ASP A 8 0.68 -41.04 -16.56
N VAL A 9 1.28 -39.86 -16.42
CA VAL A 9 0.62 -38.58 -16.71
C VAL A 9 0.96 -38.18 -18.15
N ASP A 10 -0.03 -38.31 -19.02
CA ASP A 10 0.04 -37.82 -20.39
C ASP A 10 0.09 -36.28 -20.39
N PRO A 11 1.17 -35.66 -20.92
CA PRO A 11 1.29 -34.20 -20.97
C PRO A 11 0.16 -33.54 -21.79
N ASP A 12 -0.39 -34.23 -22.78
CA ASP A 12 -1.48 -33.70 -23.60
C ASP A 12 -2.80 -33.68 -22.82
N ASP A 13 -3.01 -34.60 -21.89
CA ASP A 13 -4.22 -34.66 -21.05
C ASP A 13 -4.27 -33.47 -20.07
N PHE A 14 -3.11 -33.10 -19.50
CA PHE A 14 -2.97 -31.88 -18.71
C PHE A 14 -3.33 -30.63 -19.53
N ILE A 15 -2.86 -30.53 -20.78
CA ILE A 15 -3.13 -29.38 -21.64
C ILE A 15 -4.61 -29.34 -22.07
N ARG A 16 -5.24 -30.49 -22.33
CA ARG A 16 -6.68 -30.58 -22.68
C ARG A 16 -7.56 -30.07 -21.57
N SER A 17 -7.27 -30.40 -20.31
CA SER A 17 -8.03 -29.93 -19.14
C SER A 17 -8.14 -28.39 -19.07
N PHE A 18 -7.10 -27.65 -19.47
CA PHE A 18 -7.10 -26.19 -19.48
C PHE A 18 -7.85 -25.57 -20.66
N ARG A 19 -8.00 -26.31 -21.77
CA ARG A 19 -8.68 -25.82 -22.97
C ARG A 19 -10.17 -26.19 -23.00
N GLU A 20 -10.53 -27.30 -22.38
CA GLU A 20 -11.90 -27.83 -22.41
C GLU A 20 -12.84 -27.18 -21.39
N GLU A 21 -12.34 -26.48 -20.37
CA GLU A 21 -13.18 -25.59 -19.54
C GLU A 21 -13.25 -24.18 -20.15
N PRO A 22 -14.36 -23.77 -20.80
CA PRO A 22 -14.57 -22.38 -21.16
C PRO A 22 -14.81 -21.58 -19.89
N SER A 23 -13.74 -20.97 -19.36
CA SER A 23 -13.80 -19.95 -18.32
C SER A 23 -14.94 -18.94 -18.58
N GLY A 24 -15.97 -19.01 -17.73
CA GLY A 24 -17.20 -18.22 -17.81
C GLY A 24 -17.01 -16.77 -17.37
N VAL A 25 -16.09 -16.03 -17.98
CA VAL A 25 -15.90 -14.59 -17.71
C VAL A 25 -15.92 -13.79 -19.01
N SER A 26 -17.06 -13.84 -19.71
CA SER A 26 -17.36 -12.93 -20.81
C SER A 26 -18.58 -12.08 -20.48
N SER A 27 -18.40 -10.76 -20.63
CA SER A 27 -19.41 -9.70 -20.80
C SER A 27 -19.70 -8.81 -19.58
N LEU A 28 -19.00 -7.68 -19.49
CA LEU A 28 -19.62 -6.45 -19.01
C LEU A 28 -19.24 -5.28 -19.94
N LYS A 29 -20.10 -5.04 -20.94
CA LYS A 29 -20.11 -3.80 -21.74
C LYS A 29 -21.15 -2.82 -21.18
N LYS A 30 -20.87 -1.54 -21.45
CA LYS A 30 -21.77 -0.36 -21.64
C LYS A 30 -21.93 0.67 -20.50
N LYS A 31 -21.36 1.86 -20.77
CA LYS A 31 -21.91 3.21 -20.49
C LYS A 31 -23.25 3.42 -21.23
N PRO A 32 -24.10 4.40 -20.82
CA PRO A 32 -24.19 5.71 -21.53
C PRO A 32 -24.47 6.93 -20.60
N ALA A 33 -23.93 8.14 -20.91
CA ALA A 33 -24.57 9.36 -21.48
C ALA A 33 -25.58 10.07 -20.54
N ASP A 34 -25.27 11.23 -19.95
CA ASP A 34 -25.36 12.62 -20.48
C ASP A 34 -26.80 13.11 -20.78
N ASN A 35 -27.27 14.11 -20.03
CA ASN A 35 -28.30 15.06 -20.44
C ASN A 35 -28.37 16.29 -19.50
N THR A 36 -28.54 17.46 -20.11
CA THR A 36 -28.41 18.82 -19.55
C THR A 36 -29.79 19.50 -19.37
N GLU A 37 -29.85 20.52 -18.49
CA GLU A 37 -30.82 21.66 -18.40
C GLU A 37 -32.30 21.35 -18.03
N ASP A 38 -33.08 22.14 -17.27
CA ASP A 38 -32.94 23.33 -16.40
C ASP A 38 -34.32 23.52 -15.68
N LYS A 39 -34.40 24.41 -14.67
CA LYS A 39 -35.58 25.01 -13.97
C LYS A 39 -35.85 24.64 -12.49
N ASN A 40 -35.39 25.55 -11.62
CA ASN A 40 -35.85 25.90 -10.26
C ASN A 40 -37.08 26.87 -10.35
N PRO A 41 -37.80 27.35 -9.30
CA PRO A 41 -37.54 27.27 -7.84
C PRO A 41 -38.75 27.03 -6.90
N GLU A 42 -38.50 26.53 -5.67
CA GLU A 42 -39.02 27.10 -4.40
C GLU A 42 -38.63 26.28 -3.13
N THR A 43 -38.10 27.02 -2.15
CA THR A 43 -38.24 26.91 -0.68
C THR A 43 -37.54 25.78 0.13
N ALA A 44 -36.62 26.26 0.99
CA ALA A 44 -35.85 25.75 2.15
C ALA A 44 -36.47 24.62 3.04
N PRO A 45 -35.70 23.88 3.91
CA PRO A 45 -34.50 24.35 4.63
C PRO A 45 -33.29 23.38 4.78
N VAL A 46 -32.13 24.04 4.96
CA VAL A 46 -30.88 23.69 5.68
C VAL A 46 -30.68 22.25 6.20
N PRO A 47 -29.55 21.62 5.83
CA PRO A 47 -28.81 20.76 6.75
C PRO A 47 -27.45 21.37 7.11
N GLU A 48 -27.12 21.23 8.39
CA GLU A 48 -25.96 21.76 9.08
C GLU A 48 -24.63 21.40 8.39
N SER A 49 -23.80 22.42 8.21
CA SER A 49 -22.41 22.31 7.78
C SER A 49 -21.58 21.52 8.82
N PRO A 50 -20.85 20.46 8.43
CA PRO A 50 -19.84 19.88 9.31
C PRO A 50 -18.71 20.89 9.55
N PRO A 51 -18.10 20.91 10.75
CA PRO A 51 -17.15 21.93 11.16
C PRO A 51 -15.94 21.95 10.22
N ALA A 52 -15.62 23.14 9.75
CA ALA A 52 -14.46 23.42 8.92
C ALA A 52 -13.20 22.88 9.60
N VAL A 53 -12.67 21.78 9.07
CA VAL A 53 -11.32 21.31 9.38
C VAL A 53 -10.38 22.38 8.87
N LYS A 54 -9.85 23.19 9.79
CA LYS A 54 -8.78 24.15 9.49
C LYS A 54 -7.70 23.41 8.70
N PRO A 55 -7.28 23.89 7.52
CA PRO A 55 -6.14 23.31 6.85
C PRO A 55 -4.97 23.46 7.80
N ARG A 56 -4.43 22.35 8.32
CA ARG A 56 -3.10 22.35 8.94
C ARG A 56 -2.18 22.99 7.92
N GLN A 57 -1.73 24.21 8.21
CA GLN A 57 -0.70 24.87 7.42
C GLN A 57 0.46 23.88 7.36
N ARG A 58 0.67 23.30 6.17
CA ARG A 58 1.89 22.57 5.87
C ARG A 58 2.97 23.63 5.87
N SER A 59 3.65 23.81 7.00
CA SER A 59 4.95 24.47 7.00
C SER A 59 5.77 23.74 5.94
N SER A 60 6.20 24.48 4.90
CA SER A 60 7.14 23.95 3.93
C SER A 60 8.35 23.46 4.71
N ALA A 61 8.59 22.14 4.68
CA ALA A 61 9.76 21.55 5.31
C ALA A 61 11.02 22.25 4.78
N SER A 62 11.98 22.50 5.65
CA SER A 62 13.26 23.05 5.18
C SER A 62 13.98 21.99 4.34
N LYS A 63 14.90 22.40 3.46
CA LYS A 63 15.71 21.45 2.68
C LYS A 63 16.50 20.49 3.59
N GLU A 64 16.88 20.95 4.77
CA GLU A 64 17.55 20.12 5.78
C GLU A 64 16.62 19.04 6.35
N ASP A 65 15.36 19.38 6.60
CA ASP A 65 14.35 18.43 7.06
C ASP A 65 14.05 17.35 6.01
N GLU A 66 13.97 17.74 4.73
CA GLU A 66 13.77 16.82 3.61
C GLU A 66 14.93 15.83 3.47
N GLU A 67 16.17 16.32 3.56
CA GLU A 67 17.35 15.46 3.47
C GLU A 67 17.47 14.53 4.68
N MET A 68 17.20 15.03 5.90
CA MET A 68 17.15 14.18 7.11
C MET A 68 16.07 13.11 7.00
N PHE A 69 14.89 13.47 6.50
CA PHE A 69 13.79 12.52 6.25
C PHE A 69 14.22 11.43 5.26
N SER A 70 14.76 11.83 4.10
CA SER A 70 15.20 10.88 3.08
C SER A 70 16.31 9.97 3.60
N GLN A 71 17.27 10.49 4.36
CA GLN A 71 18.33 9.68 4.95
C GLN A 71 17.81 8.68 5.98
N ARG A 72 16.94 9.09 6.90
CA ARG A 72 16.47 8.21 7.99
C ARG A 72 15.51 7.14 7.53
N PHE A 73 14.57 7.49 6.64
CA PHE A 73 13.44 6.61 6.34
C PHE A 73 13.48 6.01 4.94
N VAL A 74 13.99 6.74 3.94
CA VAL A 74 13.95 6.32 2.53
C VAL A 74 15.21 5.57 2.11
N ARG A 75 16.38 6.19 2.30
CA ARG A 75 17.69 5.66 1.85
C ARG A 75 18.31 4.70 2.87
N ASN A 76 17.79 4.61 4.10
CA ASN A 76 18.28 3.68 5.11
C ASN A 76 17.92 2.23 4.77
N MET A 77 18.94 1.43 4.50
CA MET A 77 18.82 0.03 4.10
C MET A 77 18.99 -0.97 5.26
N SER A 78 19.16 -0.51 6.50
CA SER A 78 19.47 -1.36 7.66
C SER A 78 18.48 -2.52 7.85
N HIS A 79 17.22 -2.30 7.50
CA HIS A 79 16.15 -3.28 7.67
C HIS A 79 15.72 -3.98 6.36
N MET A 80 16.51 -3.88 5.28
CA MET A 80 16.22 -4.53 3.99
C MET A 80 16.37 -6.06 4.03
N ARG A 81 17.33 -6.58 4.80
CA ARG A 81 17.64 -8.02 4.88
C ARG A 81 17.59 -8.50 6.33
N PRO A 82 16.40 -8.75 6.86
CA PRO A 82 16.27 -9.29 8.21
C PRO A 82 16.75 -10.74 8.28
N GLN A 83 17.52 -11.06 9.33
CA GLN A 83 18.08 -12.40 9.58
C GLN A 83 17.04 -13.41 10.10
N MET A 84 15.91 -12.92 10.62
CA MET A 84 14.85 -13.73 11.22
C MET A 84 13.53 -13.56 10.45
N LYS A 85 12.72 -14.63 10.42
CA LYS A 85 11.37 -14.59 9.87
C LYS A 85 10.43 -13.88 10.85
N TYR A 86 9.61 -12.97 10.35
CA TYR A 86 8.64 -12.23 11.15
C TYR A 86 7.24 -12.82 11.01
N LEU A 87 6.40 -12.61 12.03
CA LEU A 87 4.96 -12.81 11.90
C LEU A 87 4.43 -11.89 10.79
N MET A 88 3.56 -12.40 9.93
CA MET A 88 2.92 -11.60 8.88
C MET A 88 1.85 -10.72 9.51
N VAL A 89 2.17 -9.44 9.69
CA VAL A 89 1.22 -8.40 10.07
C VAL A 89 0.90 -7.57 8.83
N GLU A 90 -0.37 -7.37 8.56
CA GLU A 90 -0.82 -6.55 7.43
C GLU A 90 -0.66 -5.06 7.75
N VAL A 91 -0.18 -4.31 6.77
CA VAL A 91 -0.16 -2.84 6.82
C VAL A 91 -1.33 -2.35 5.99
N SER A 92 -2.08 -1.38 6.51
CA SER A 92 -3.22 -0.78 5.81
C SER A 92 -2.84 -0.40 4.37
N PRO A 93 -3.67 -0.75 3.36
CA PRO A 93 -3.36 -0.49 1.96
C PRO A 93 -3.18 1.00 1.66
N GLU A 94 -3.87 1.88 2.40
CA GLU A 94 -3.69 3.34 2.28
C GLU A 94 -2.27 3.78 2.66
N PHE A 95 -1.71 3.20 3.72
CA PHE A 95 -0.34 3.49 4.14
C PHE A 95 0.66 2.93 3.13
N VAL A 96 0.43 1.71 2.62
CA VAL A 96 1.27 1.13 1.58
C VAL A 96 1.30 2.02 0.33
N ARG A 97 0.15 2.56 -0.12
CA ARG A 97 0.11 3.48 -1.26
C ARG A 97 0.90 4.76 -1.00
N LYS A 98 0.74 5.37 0.18
CA LYS A 98 1.50 6.57 0.57
C LYS A 98 3.00 6.31 0.61
N ILE A 99 3.43 5.21 1.22
CA ILE A 99 4.84 4.83 1.31
C ILE A 99 5.41 4.61 -0.09
N ARG A 100 4.73 3.83 -0.95
CA ARG A 100 5.19 3.62 -2.33
C ARG A 100 5.35 4.94 -3.07
N ARG A 101 4.39 5.87 -2.92
CA ARG A 101 4.47 7.19 -3.52
C ARG A 101 5.68 7.99 -3.04
N ILE A 102 5.99 7.95 -1.74
CA ILE A 102 7.20 8.59 -1.17
C ILE A 102 8.46 7.99 -1.81
N LEU A 103 8.57 6.66 -1.82
CA LEU A 103 9.74 5.96 -2.36
C LEU A 103 9.95 6.26 -3.86
N SER A 104 8.87 6.47 -4.62
CA SER A 104 8.95 6.80 -6.05
C SER A 104 9.47 8.20 -6.37
N TYR A 105 9.45 9.14 -5.42
CA TYR A 105 9.99 10.49 -5.66
C TYR A 105 11.51 10.58 -5.46
N GLU A 106 12.13 9.54 -4.90
CA GLU A 106 13.54 9.53 -4.61
C GLU A 106 14.35 9.18 -5.87
N ASN A 107 15.32 10.02 -6.25
CA ASN A 107 16.13 9.83 -7.47
C ASN A 107 17.26 8.79 -7.30
N GLY A 108 17.21 7.97 -6.25
CA GLY A 108 18.27 7.04 -5.87
C GLY A 108 17.74 5.70 -5.34
N PRO A 109 18.61 4.80 -4.88
CA PRO A 109 18.19 3.53 -4.30
C PRO A 109 17.32 3.78 -3.06
N SER A 110 16.03 3.50 -3.18
CA SER A 110 15.05 3.57 -2.11
C SER A 110 14.88 2.21 -1.43
N CYS A 111 14.65 2.20 -0.12
CA CYS A 111 14.35 0.97 0.60
C CYS A 111 12.98 0.37 0.21
N SER A 112 12.69 -0.87 0.63
CA SER A 112 11.38 -1.47 0.41
C SER A 112 10.31 -0.92 1.37
N VAL A 113 9.02 -1.11 1.06
CA VAL A 113 7.92 -0.74 1.99
C VAL A 113 8.11 -1.38 3.36
N LYS A 114 8.55 -2.65 3.40
CA LYS A 114 8.88 -3.35 4.65
C LYS A 114 9.98 -2.64 5.42
N ALA A 115 11.07 -2.28 4.74
CA ALA A 115 12.19 -1.58 5.36
C ALA A 115 11.79 -0.19 5.86
N TYR A 116 11.00 0.56 5.07
CA TYR A 116 10.49 1.87 5.47
C TYR A 116 9.66 1.78 6.77
N VAL A 117 8.73 0.83 6.86
CA VAL A 117 7.93 0.62 8.09
C VAL A 117 8.83 0.29 9.27
N ASN A 118 9.82 -0.58 9.09
CA ASN A 118 10.77 -0.92 10.16
C ASN A 118 11.62 0.28 10.59
N ASN A 119 12.04 1.14 9.66
CA ASN A 119 12.77 2.37 9.97
C ASN A 119 11.92 3.32 10.84
N VAL A 120 10.65 3.49 10.48
CA VAL A 120 9.70 4.32 11.24
C VAL A 120 9.49 3.76 12.65
N LEU A 121 9.31 2.43 12.77
CA LEU A 121 9.14 1.79 14.07
C LEU A 121 10.40 1.89 14.93
N ALA A 122 11.59 1.74 14.34
CA ALA A 122 12.84 1.89 15.07
C ALA A 122 12.99 3.31 15.66
N GLU A 123 12.68 4.34 14.89
CA GLU A 123 12.70 5.72 15.38
C GLU A 123 11.61 5.95 16.44
N HIS A 124 10.41 5.41 16.24
CA HIS A 124 9.31 5.49 17.21
C HIS A 124 9.70 4.85 18.57
N PHE A 125 10.33 3.67 18.54
CA PHE A 125 10.79 3.01 19.77
C PHE A 125 11.90 3.77 20.46
N LYS A 126 12.74 4.48 19.71
CA LYS A 126 13.79 5.34 20.26
C LYS A 126 13.22 6.62 20.87
N GLU A 127 12.27 7.26 20.20
CA GLU A 127 11.65 8.50 20.67
C GLU A 127 10.80 8.29 21.94
N PHE A 128 10.10 7.15 22.03
CA PHE A 128 9.21 6.84 23.15
C PHE A 128 9.76 5.76 24.09
N GLU A 129 11.08 5.55 24.12
CA GLU A 129 11.74 4.48 24.87
C GLU A 129 11.34 4.49 26.36
N ASP A 130 11.31 5.66 27.00
CA ASP A 130 10.98 5.81 28.42
C ASP A 130 9.53 5.44 28.76
N ILE A 131 8.60 5.67 27.83
CA ILE A 131 7.19 5.33 28.00
C ILE A 131 7.00 3.83 27.76
N ILE A 132 7.64 3.31 26.72
CA ILE A 132 7.51 1.92 26.30
C ILE A 132 8.15 0.97 27.32
N LYS A 133 9.31 1.32 27.89
CA LYS A 133 9.96 0.55 28.96
C LYS A 133 9.11 0.35 30.22
N LYS A 134 8.10 1.20 30.46
CA LYS A 134 7.16 1.01 31.59
C LYS A 134 6.09 -0.05 31.31
N ARG A 135 5.98 -0.50 30.06
CA ARG A 135 4.97 -1.44 29.56
C ARG A 135 5.56 -2.78 29.10
N LEU A 136 6.88 -2.83 28.93
CA LEU A 136 7.69 -4.04 28.71
C LEU A 136 8.17 -4.59 30.05
#